data_AF-A0AAE9WDZ1-F1
#
_entry.id   AF-A0AAE9WDZ1-F1
#
_cell.length_a   1.000
_cell.length_b   1.000
_cell.length_c   1.000
_cell.angle_alpha   90.00
_cell.angle_beta   90.00
_cell.angle_gamma   90.00
#
_symmetry.space_group_name_H-M   'P 1'
#
loop_
_entity.id
_entity.type
_entity.pdbx_description
1 polymer ?
#
loop_
_entity_poly.entity_id
_entity_poly.type
_entity_poly.pdbx_seq_one_letter_code
_entity_poly.pdbx_strand_id
1 'polypeptide(L)'
;MIVSVFQRGHFPKLLFTKFLRSSFSTSTSYHMTTELNRPLQVPEISNKRARKLSKRRAKKPVVEGSAGHVLQLDIENLLEHQPLANIPFERFQEIEVDIVYLSSSGDGIGLVLDGRYAVVVPFSLPGDKVKAKLHFLADTYALADFLGVLTPSKDRDDSLIGCKYFGKCGGCQYQMLPYEKQLEQKKKVIEKAFRYFSKLDPSKLPQVENTIGSPLEYNYRTKITPHFDVPKGGTSGPLTIGFQEKGRRRVLDIEECPIATKQINESYPKIIGEVQDRASTYKRGATILMRDSMNSNGEHSVITDHKAIVTESFGDFKFVFPAGAFFQNNNSILPDFTGYVRKQLLNPFKHENFQKPKYFVDAYCGSGLFSIACSEGFESVIGVEISADSVHYAKENAQRNNVSNTNFIVGEAEKIFSSIKTPSAETAMVIDPPRKGCDQVFLNQLLEYGPSRAVYISCNVHTQARDVGYILHHELGKNYKIDEIRGFDLFPQSHHVESILTLTKLNY
;
A
#
# COMPACT_ATOMS: atom_id res chain seq x y z
N MET A 1 51.07 -21.60 29.16
CA MET A 1 51.09 -21.10 30.55
C MET A 1 49.66 -21.18 31.08
N ILE A 2 49.28 -22.28 31.73
CA ILE A 2 49.43 -22.54 33.19
C ILE A 2 48.53 -21.58 33.98
N VAL A 3 47.31 -22.02 34.34
CA VAL A 3 46.85 -22.45 35.71
C VAL A 3 45.99 -21.32 36.32
N SER A 4 44.90 -21.48 37.07
CA SER A 4 43.94 -22.54 37.44
C SER A 4 43.02 -21.94 38.55
N VAL A 5 41.96 -22.66 38.93
CA VAL A 5 41.41 -22.79 40.33
C VAL A 5 40.55 -21.63 40.87
N PHE A 6 39.41 -21.78 41.58
CA PHE A 6 38.51 -22.87 42.06
C PHE A 6 37.15 -22.15 42.38
N GLN A 7 35.95 -22.67 42.08
CA GLN A 7 35.17 -23.73 42.76
C GLN A 7 34.49 -23.37 44.10
N ARG A 8 33.15 -23.57 44.14
CA ARG A 8 32.27 -24.22 45.17
C ARG A 8 30.94 -23.44 45.32
N GLY A 9 29.74 -24.01 45.28
CA GLY A 9 29.26 -25.39 45.14
C GLY A 9 27.96 -25.61 45.94
N HIS A 10 26.92 -26.22 45.33
CA HIS A 10 26.08 -27.33 45.84
C HIS A 10 24.65 -27.42 45.24
N PHE A 11 24.49 -28.15 44.12
CA PHE A 11 23.87 -29.49 43.90
C PHE A 11 22.56 -29.96 44.65
N PRO A 12 21.81 -30.97 44.12
CA PRO A 12 20.39 -30.91 43.70
C PRO A 12 19.56 -32.18 44.10
N LYS A 13 18.41 -32.43 43.41
CA LYS A 13 17.87 -33.72 42.87
C LYS A 13 16.45 -34.20 43.27
N LEU A 14 15.75 -34.68 42.22
CA LEU A 14 14.75 -35.79 42.09
C LEU A 14 13.36 -35.63 42.79
N LEU A 15 12.17 -35.80 42.16
CA LEU A 15 11.49 -36.82 41.30
C LEU A 15 10.54 -37.77 42.08
N PHE A 16 9.30 -37.88 41.55
CA PHE A 16 8.35 -39.03 41.53
C PHE A 16 7.11 -39.16 42.47
N THR A 17 5.95 -39.37 41.80
CA THR A 17 4.75 -40.24 42.05
C THR A 17 3.57 -39.82 42.97
N LYS A 18 2.33 -39.69 42.40
CA LYS A 18 1.13 -40.60 42.38
C LYS A 18 0.47 -40.80 43.77
N PHE A 19 -0.85 -40.68 44.03
CA PHE A 19 -2.01 -41.37 43.43
C PHE A 19 -3.36 -40.97 44.13
N LEU A 20 -4.50 -41.20 43.42
CA LEU A 20 -5.85 -41.68 43.85
C LEU A 20 -6.97 -40.79 44.50
N ARG A 21 -8.06 -40.69 43.71
CA ARG A 21 -9.51 -40.96 43.97
C ARG A 21 -10.23 -40.41 45.22
N SER A 22 -11.39 -39.76 45.02
CA SER A 22 -12.73 -40.40 45.12
C SER A 22 -13.90 -39.42 44.87
N SER A 23 -14.98 -39.99 44.36
CA SER A 23 -16.29 -39.48 43.95
C SER A 23 -17.26 -39.31 45.12
N PHE A 24 -18.28 -38.44 45.02
CA PHE A 24 -19.65 -38.71 45.51
C PHE A 24 -20.69 -37.74 44.90
N SER A 25 -21.81 -38.32 44.48
CA SER A 25 -23.07 -37.69 44.04
C SER A 25 -24.01 -37.44 45.21
N THR A 26 -24.96 -36.50 45.10
CA THR A 26 -26.39 -36.75 45.43
C THR A 26 -27.28 -35.56 45.07
N SER A 27 -28.47 -35.90 44.59
CA SER A 27 -29.64 -35.08 44.28
C SER A 27 -30.64 -35.10 45.44
N THR A 28 -31.31 -33.98 45.76
CA THR A 28 -32.68 -34.01 46.32
C THR A 28 -33.40 -32.68 46.15
N SER A 29 -34.73 -32.77 46.10
CA SER A 29 -35.70 -31.78 45.67
C SER A 29 -36.68 -31.36 46.77
N TYR A 30 -37.36 -30.22 46.55
CA TYR A 30 -38.65 -29.74 47.12
C TYR A 30 -38.75 -29.31 48.60
N HIS A 31 -39.15 -28.04 48.82
CA HIS A 31 -40.45 -27.70 49.43
C HIS A 31 -40.79 -26.21 49.31
N MET A 32 -42.05 -25.92 48.90
CA MET A 32 -42.72 -24.63 48.97
C MET A 32 -43.16 -24.33 50.40
N THR A 33 -43.01 -23.07 50.84
CA THR A 33 -43.93 -22.42 51.79
C THR A 33 -44.15 -20.97 51.39
N THR A 34 -45.43 -20.60 51.31
CA THR A 34 -45.99 -19.26 51.17
C THR A 34 -45.94 -18.51 52.50
N GLU A 35 -45.59 -17.21 52.50
CA GLU A 35 -46.32 -16.18 53.28
C GLU A 35 -45.79 -14.73 53.08
N LEU A 36 -46.74 -13.84 52.77
CA LEU A 36 -46.93 -12.48 53.29
C LEU A 36 -46.02 -11.30 52.86
N ASN A 37 -46.56 -10.55 51.89
CA ASN A 37 -46.56 -9.09 51.71
C ASN A 37 -45.82 -8.21 52.75
N ARG A 38 -44.73 -7.57 52.30
CA ARG A 38 -44.35 -6.19 52.69
C ARG A 38 -43.76 -5.46 51.45
N PRO A 39 -44.12 -4.18 51.23
CA PRO A 39 -43.68 -3.44 50.06
C PRO A 39 -42.20 -3.03 50.20
N LEU A 40 -41.35 -3.51 49.30
CA LEU A 40 -39.97 -3.03 49.17
C LEU A 40 -39.97 -1.70 48.43
N GLN A 41 -39.71 -0.62 49.17
CA GLN A 41 -39.36 0.69 48.64
C GLN A 41 -38.18 0.54 47.67
N VAL A 42 -38.42 0.83 46.40
CA VAL A 42 -37.36 0.97 45.40
C VAL A 42 -36.65 2.30 45.67
N PRO A 43 -35.34 2.31 45.94
CA PRO A 43 -34.60 3.56 46.08
C PRO A 43 -34.55 4.26 44.72
N GLU A 44 -34.89 5.56 44.70
CA GLU A 44 -34.64 6.43 43.55
C GLU A 44 -33.14 6.42 43.20
N ILE A 45 -32.77 5.60 42.22
CA ILE A 45 -31.44 5.69 41.60
C ILE A 45 -31.47 6.92 40.72
N SER A 46 -30.97 8.03 41.27
CA SER A 46 -30.72 9.27 40.56
C SER A 46 -30.12 9.02 39.17
N ASN A 47 -30.72 9.66 38.17
CA ASN A 47 -30.35 9.66 36.75
C ASN A 47 -28.93 10.24 36.51
N LYS A 48 -27.88 9.53 36.95
CA LYS A 48 -26.47 9.84 36.66
C LYS A 48 -25.85 8.91 35.61
N ARG A 49 -26.61 7.95 35.06
CA ARG A 49 -26.14 7.02 34.00
C ARG A 49 -26.64 7.33 32.58
N ALA A 50 -27.50 8.34 32.39
CA ALA A 50 -28.04 8.72 31.07
C ALA A 50 -27.37 9.95 30.42
N ARG A 51 -26.25 10.45 30.95
CA ARG A 51 -25.46 11.55 30.35
C ARG A 51 -23.96 11.23 30.34
N LYS A 52 -23.60 10.15 29.64
CA LYS A 52 -22.29 10.05 28.97
C LYS A 52 -22.54 9.94 27.47
N LEU A 53 -23.19 10.97 26.91
CA LEU A 53 -23.00 11.31 25.51
C LEU A 53 -21.50 11.38 25.29
N SER A 54 -21.03 10.54 24.36
CA SER A 54 -19.63 10.40 24.02
C SER A 54 -19.00 11.79 23.92
N LYS A 55 -17.94 12.06 24.69
CA LYS A 55 -16.98 13.09 24.28
C LYS A 55 -16.55 12.68 22.88
N ARG A 56 -17.06 13.34 21.83
CA ARG A 56 -16.56 13.21 20.46
C ARG A 56 -15.05 13.42 20.61
N ARG A 57 -14.26 12.34 20.54
CA ARG A 57 -12.81 12.45 20.39
C ARG A 57 -12.61 13.41 19.25
N ALA A 58 -11.83 14.47 19.46
CA ALA A 58 -11.47 15.39 18.38
C ALA A 58 -11.10 14.53 17.17
N LYS A 59 -11.84 14.69 16.06
CA LYS A 59 -11.54 13.95 14.82
C LYS A 59 -10.07 14.24 14.52
N LYS A 60 -9.22 13.21 14.47
CA LYS A 60 -7.85 13.40 14.00
C LYS A 60 -7.96 14.08 12.63
N PRO A 61 -7.15 15.12 12.36
CA PRO A 61 -7.17 15.76 11.04
C PRO A 61 -6.91 14.69 9.99
N VAL A 62 -7.72 14.70 8.93
CA VAL A 62 -7.55 13.80 7.79
C VAL A 62 -6.24 14.19 7.11
N VAL A 63 -5.32 13.24 6.97
CA VAL A 63 -4.02 13.49 6.34
C VAL A 63 -4.24 13.69 4.84
N GLU A 64 -3.67 14.76 4.28
CA GLU A 64 -3.78 15.06 2.86
C GLU A 64 -3.21 13.91 2.00
N GLY A 65 -3.88 13.58 0.89
CA GLY A 65 -3.52 12.42 0.06
C GLY A 65 -3.75 11.04 0.70
N SER A 66 -4.36 10.97 1.91
CA SER A 66 -4.76 9.68 2.49
C SER A 66 -6.03 9.13 1.83
N ALA A 67 -6.23 7.81 1.89
CA ALA A 67 -7.42 7.16 1.33
C ALA A 67 -8.74 7.78 1.82
N GLY A 68 -8.81 8.21 3.09
CA GLY A 68 -9.99 8.89 3.63
C GLY A 68 -10.21 10.29 3.03
N HIS A 69 -9.13 11.04 2.77
CA HIS A 69 -9.24 12.35 2.11
C HIS A 69 -9.69 12.22 0.67
N VAL A 70 -9.08 11.27 -0.05
CA VAL A 70 -9.39 11.01 -1.46
C VAL A 70 -10.84 10.59 -1.63
N LEU A 71 -11.33 9.67 -0.79
CA LEU A 71 -12.73 9.26 -0.80
C LEU A 71 -13.68 10.43 -0.51
N GLN A 72 -13.34 11.28 0.46
CA GLN A 72 -14.13 12.45 0.80
C GLN A 72 -14.27 13.40 -0.40
N LEU A 73 -13.18 13.67 -1.13
CA LEU A 73 -13.20 14.52 -2.32
C LEU A 73 -14.00 13.89 -3.47
N ASP A 74 -13.87 12.57 -3.67
CA ASP A 74 -14.69 11.84 -4.65
C ASP A 74 -16.20 11.99 -4.33
N ILE A 75 -16.59 11.90 -3.06
CA ILE A 75 -17.98 12.08 -2.62
C ILE A 75 -18.43 13.53 -2.79
N GLU A 76 -17.64 14.50 -2.34
CA GLU A 76 -17.97 15.93 -2.43
C GLU A 76 -18.18 16.39 -3.88
N ASN A 77 -17.39 15.85 -4.81
CA ASN A 77 -17.53 16.15 -6.24
C ASN A 77 -18.77 15.50 -6.88
N LEU A 78 -19.33 14.45 -6.26
CA LEU A 78 -20.57 13.80 -6.72
C LEU A 78 -21.84 14.42 -6.14
N LEU A 79 -21.75 14.99 -4.94
CA LEU A 79 -22.90 15.55 -4.24
C LEU A 79 -23.13 17.01 -4.63
N GLU A 80 -24.34 17.32 -5.11
CA GLU A 80 -24.85 18.69 -5.22
C GLU A 80 -25.21 19.21 -3.82
N HIS A 81 -24.17 19.48 -3.03
CA HIS A 81 -24.13 20.19 -1.75
C HIS A 81 -25.48 20.44 -1.03
N GLN A 82 -25.81 19.59 -0.05
CA GLN A 82 -26.19 19.95 1.32
C GLN A 82 -26.28 18.66 2.17
N PRO A 83 -25.57 18.56 3.31
CA PRO A 83 -25.67 17.39 4.18
C PRO A 83 -27.08 17.24 4.75
N LEU A 84 -27.61 16.02 4.75
CA LEU A 84 -28.94 15.74 5.29
C LEU A 84 -28.90 15.78 6.83
N ALA A 85 -29.83 16.54 7.42
CA ALA A 85 -29.94 16.65 8.88
C ALA A 85 -30.33 15.31 9.55
N ASN A 86 -31.10 14.49 8.84
CA ASN A 86 -31.52 13.15 9.29
C ASN A 86 -31.27 12.14 8.17
N ILE A 87 -30.39 11.18 8.45
CA ILE A 87 -30.10 10.06 7.54
C ILE A 87 -31.10 8.95 7.87
N PRO A 88 -32.01 8.56 6.96
CA PRO A 88 -33.05 7.55 7.19
C PRO A 88 -32.53 6.12 7.09
N PHE A 89 -31.28 5.89 7.50
CA PHE A 89 -30.63 4.59 7.45
C PHE A 89 -30.19 4.14 8.83
N GLU A 90 -30.31 2.85 9.08
CA GLU A 90 -29.81 2.22 10.29
C GLU A 90 -28.51 1.45 10.01
N ARG A 91 -27.67 1.35 11.04
CA ARG A 91 -26.47 0.52 10.94
C ARG A 91 -26.88 -0.94 10.78
N PHE A 92 -26.24 -1.63 9.85
CA PHE A 92 -26.50 -3.01 9.42
C PHE A 92 -27.76 -3.23 8.59
N GLN A 93 -28.44 -2.15 8.19
CA GLN A 93 -29.50 -2.21 7.20
C GLN A 93 -28.94 -2.72 5.87
N GLU A 94 -29.69 -3.64 5.24
CA GLU A 94 -29.44 -4.07 3.86
C GLU A 94 -30.26 -3.19 2.92
N ILE A 95 -29.61 -2.67 1.88
CA ILE A 95 -30.23 -1.83 0.86
C ILE A 95 -29.79 -2.27 -0.52
N GLU A 96 -30.58 -1.91 -1.53
CA GLU A 96 -30.18 -1.97 -2.93
C GLU A 96 -29.58 -0.63 -3.33
N VAL A 97 -28.51 -0.66 -4.13
CA VAL A 97 -27.79 0.53 -4.56
C VAL A 97 -27.48 0.42 -6.04
N ASP A 98 -27.90 1.40 -6.81
CA ASP A 98 -27.44 1.62 -8.19
C ASP A 98 -26.10 2.36 -8.15
N ILE A 99 -25.05 1.73 -8.66
CA ILE A 99 -23.69 2.25 -8.64
C ILE A 99 -23.49 3.15 -9.86
N VAL A 100 -23.04 4.38 -9.63
CA VAL A 100 -22.91 5.40 -10.68
C VAL A 100 -21.48 5.88 -10.89
N TYR A 101 -20.58 5.57 -9.95
CA TYR A 101 -19.22 6.09 -9.97
C TYR A 101 -18.23 5.07 -9.41
N LEU A 102 -16.98 5.12 -9.89
CA LEU A 102 -15.88 4.33 -9.36
C LEU A 102 -14.84 5.28 -8.74
N SER A 103 -14.71 5.18 -7.42
CA SER A 103 -13.77 6.00 -6.63
C SER A 103 -12.32 5.72 -6.98
N SER A 104 -11.45 6.62 -6.52
CA SER A 104 -10.00 6.48 -6.71
C SER A 104 -9.41 5.31 -5.91
N SER A 105 -10.12 4.80 -4.90
CA SER A 105 -9.76 3.58 -4.16
C SER A 105 -10.32 2.29 -4.79
N GLY A 106 -11.00 2.40 -5.94
CA GLY A 106 -11.60 1.26 -6.63
C GLY A 106 -12.89 0.74 -5.99
N ASP A 107 -13.52 1.52 -5.12
CA ASP A 107 -14.84 1.21 -4.56
C ASP A 107 -15.93 1.91 -5.36
N GLY A 108 -17.03 1.21 -5.65
CA GLY A 108 -18.19 1.80 -6.31
C GLY A 108 -18.91 2.76 -5.38
N ILE A 109 -19.48 3.83 -5.94
CA ILE A 109 -20.31 4.80 -5.23
C ILE A 109 -21.67 4.86 -5.93
N GLY A 110 -22.72 4.57 -5.17
CA GLY A 110 -24.09 4.89 -5.54
C GLY A 110 -24.58 6.14 -4.85
N LEU A 111 -25.55 6.81 -5.45
CA LEU A 111 -26.21 7.98 -4.87
C LEU A 111 -27.64 7.61 -4.52
N VAL A 112 -28.03 7.88 -3.27
CA VAL A 112 -29.37 7.64 -2.72
C VAL A 112 -29.97 8.94 -2.19
N LEU A 113 -31.27 8.92 -1.86
CA LEU A 113 -32.01 10.09 -1.35
C LEU A 113 -31.96 11.27 -2.32
N ASP A 114 -32.27 10.99 -3.59
CA ASP A 114 -32.28 11.94 -4.69
C ASP A 114 -30.92 12.63 -4.90
N GLY A 115 -29.83 11.85 -4.85
CA GLY A 115 -28.49 12.37 -5.10
C GLY A 115 -27.81 13.03 -3.90
N ARG A 116 -28.45 13.05 -2.73
CA ARG A 116 -27.95 13.80 -1.54
C ARG A 116 -27.09 12.99 -0.58
N TYR A 117 -26.98 11.68 -0.79
CA TYR A 117 -26.23 10.81 0.11
C TYR A 117 -25.52 9.70 -0.66
N ALA A 118 -24.22 9.55 -0.41
CA ALA A 118 -23.39 8.56 -1.09
C ALA A 118 -23.36 7.22 -0.33
N VAL A 119 -23.39 6.10 -1.04
CA VAL A 119 -23.13 4.76 -0.46
C VAL A 119 -21.94 4.15 -1.16
N VAL A 120 -20.87 3.94 -0.41
CA VAL A 120 -19.62 3.36 -0.90
C VAL A 120 -19.69 1.84 -0.75
N VAL A 121 -19.67 1.13 -1.87
CA VAL A 121 -19.80 -0.33 -1.94
C VAL A 121 -18.57 -0.94 -2.63
N PRO A 122 -17.74 -1.72 -1.93
CA PRO A 122 -16.57 -2.35 -2.53
C PRO A 122 -16.98 -3.41 -3.56
N PHE A 123 -16.07 -3.78 -4.46
CA PHE A 123 -16.27 -4.84 -5.46
C PHE A 123 -17.48 -4.61 -6.40
N SER A 124 -17.85 -3.36 -6.61
CA SER A 124 -18.94 -2.97 -7.50
C SER A 124 -18.46 -1.96 -8.54
N LEU A 125 -19.09 -1.95 -9.71
CA LEU A 125 -18.73 -1.15 -10.86
C LEU A 125 -19.87 -0.21 -11.26
N PRO A 126 -19.59 0.95 -11.89
CA PRO A 126 -20.62 1.82 -12.45
C PRO A 126 -21.55 1.07 -13.40
N GLY A 127 -22.86 1.20 -13.18
CA GLY A 127 -23.92 0.47 -13.88
C GLY A 127 -24.37 -0.80 -13.17
N ASP A 128 -23.69 -1.26 -12.12
CA ASP A 128 -24.17 -2.38 -11.31
C ASP A 128 -25.36 -1.92 -10.44
N LYS A 129 -26.36 -2.78 -10.29
CA LYS A 129 -27.27 -2.78 -9.15
C LYS A 129 -26.83 -3.82 -8.15
N VAL A 130 -26.53 -3.41 -6.91
CA VAL A 130 -25.94 -4.30 -5.89
C VAL A 130 -26.78 -4.33 -4.62
N LYS A 131 -26.69 -5.46 -3.91
CA LYS A 131 -27.16 -5.57 -2.53
C LYS A 131 -26.01 -5.26 -1.58
N ALA A 132 -26.21 -4.32 -0.67
CA ALA A 132 -25.17 -3.82 0.22
C ALA A 132 -25.66 -3.73 1.67
N LYS A 133 -24.76 -3.95 2.63
CA LYS A 133 -25.07 -3.86 4.07
C LYS A 133 -24.31 -2.73 4.73
N LEU A 134 -25.01 -1.72 5.20
CA LEU A 134 -24.41 -0.53 5.79
C LEU A 134 -23.68 -0.88 7.09
N HIS A 135 -22.41 -0.51 7.26
CA HIS A 135 -21.68 -0.78 8.51
C HIS A 135 -21.14 0.49 9.19
N PHE A 136 -21.12 1.61 8.46
CA PHE A 136 -20.73 2.93 8.94
C PHE A 136 -21.59 4.01 8.28
N LEU A 137 -22.06 4.98 9.07
CA LEU A 137 -22.87 6.11 8.63
C LEU A 137 -22.15 7.41 9.03
N ALA A 138 -21.90 8.28 8.06
CA ALA A 138 -21.39 9.64 8.23
C ALA A 138 -22.40 10.64 7.65
N ASP A 139 -22.15 11.94 7.84
CA ASP A 139 -23.13 12.99 7.51
C ASP A 139 -23.50 13.04 6.02
N THR A 140 -22.56 12.67 5.12
CA THR A 140 -22.75 12.72 3.66
C THR A 140 -22.64 11.36 2.97
N TYR A 141 -22.23 10.31 3.69
CA TYR A 141 -22.03 9.00 3.08
C TYR A 141 -22.11 7.84 4.07
N ALA A 142 -22.39 6.64 3.54
CA ALA A 142 -22.24 5.38 4.24
C ALA A 142 -21.12 4.52 3.62
N LEU A 143 -20.49 3.69 4.45
CA LEU A 143 -19.69 2.55 3.99
C LEU A 143 -20.52 1.27 4.14
N ALA A 144 -20.48 0.41 3.13
CA ALA A 144 -21.25 -0.81 3.10
C ALA A 144 -20.38 -2.05 2.80
N ASP A 145 -20.78 -3.20 3.35
CA ASP A 145 -20.29 -4.49 2.92
C ASP A 145 -21.00 -4.86 1.61
N PHE A 146 -20.25 -5.43 0.66
CA PHE A 146 -20.80 -6.00 -0.56
C PHE A 146 -21.46 -7.36 -0.27
N LEU A 147 -22.74 -7.51 -0.59
CA LEU A 147 -23.46 -8.78 -0.43
C LEU A 147 -23.64 -9.55 -1.75
N GLY A 148 -23.66 -8.83 -2.88
CA GLY A 148 -23.77 -9.42 -4.20
C GLY A 148 -24.31 -8.45 -5.24
N VAL A 149 -24.22 -8.84 -6.50
CA VAL A 149 -24.79 -8.09 -7.63
C VAL A 149 -26.15 -8.66 -7.99
N LEU A 150 -27.13 -7.77 -8.12
CA LEU A 150 -28.49 -8.08 -8.57
C LEU A 150 -28.61 -7.91 -10.09
N THR A 151 -27.95 -6.89 -10.64
CA THR A 151 -27.88 -6.65 -12.08
C THR A 151 -26.48 -6.16 -12.43
N PRO A 152 -25.71 -6.90 -13.25
CA PRO A 152 -24.35 -6.51 -13.62
C PRO A 152 -24.35 -5.37 -14.65
N SER A 153 -23.37 -4.49 -14.55
CA SER A 153 -23.00 -3.52 -15.58
C SER A 153 -22.44 -4.21 -16.81
N LYS A 154 -22.38 -3.46 -17.92
CA LYS A 154 -21.76 -3.92 -19.18
C LYS A 154 -20.26 -4.24 -19.06
N ASP A 155 -19.58 -3.64 -18.09
CA ASP A 155 -18.13 -3.76 -17.90
C ASP A 155 -17.79 -4.83 -16.85
N ARG A 156 -18.80 -5.47 -16.21
CA ARG A 156 -18.62 -6.52 -15.22
C ARG A 156 -18.60 -7.90 -15.87
N ASP A 157 -17.52 -8.63 -15.66
CA ASP A 157 -17.38 -10.03 -16.05
C ASP A 157 -16.79 -10.85 -14.89
N ASP A 158 -17.67 -11.55 -14.17
CA ASP A 158 -17.26 -12.39 -13.04
C ASP A 158 -16.48 -13.65 -13.47
N SER A 159 -16.50 -14.02 -14.76
CA SER A 159 -15.71 -15.15 -15.26
C SER A 159 -14.20 -14.88 -15.25
N LEU A 160 -13.79 -13.60 -15.17
CA LEU A 160 -12.41 -13.17 -15.03
C LEU A 160 -11.85 -13.36 -13.62
N ILE A 161 -12.70 -13.62 -12.62
CA ILE A 161 -12.29 -13.70 -11.22
C ILE A 161 -11.47 -14.98 -10.98
N GLY A 162 -10.14 -14.83 -11.00
CA GLY A 162 -9.20 -15.91 -10.71
C GLY A 162 -9.01 -16.24 -9.22
N CYS A 163 -9.60 -15.48 -8.29
CA CYS A 163 -9.40 -15.64 -6.85
C CYS A 163 -10.70 -15.94 -6.11
N LYS A 164 -10.76 -17.10 -5.45
CA LYS A 164 -11.93 -17.51 -4.65
C LYS A 164 -12.24 -16.64 -3.42
N TYR A 165 -11.30 -15.80 -2.99
CA TYR A 165 -11.49 -14.84 -1.89
C TYR A 165 -11.84 -13.43 -2.36
N PHE A 166 -11.92 -13.20 -3.67
CA PHE A 166 -12.39 -11.93 -4.22
C PHE A 166 -13.81 -11.64 -3.72
N GLY A 167 -14.13 -10.37 -3.46
CA GLY A 167 -15.35 -9.97 -2.76
C GLY A 167 -15.24 -9.94 -1.23
N LYS A 168 -14.14 -10.44 -0.65
CA LYS A 168 -13.86 -10.38 0.80
C LYS A 168 -12.47 -9.88 1.12
N CYS A 169 -11.44 -10.41 0.44
CA CYS A 169 -10.05 -10.01 0.64
C CYS A 169 -9.84 -8.54 0.27
N GLY A 170 -9.11 -7.79 1.09
CA GLY A 170 -8.79 -6.38 0.82
C GLY A 170 -7.70 -6.15 -0.24
N GLY A 171 -7.10 -7.22 -0.79
CA GLY A 171 -5.93 -7.13 -1.67
C GLY A 171 -6.22 -6.69 -3.11
N CYS A 172 -7.29 -7.20 -3.72
CA CYS A 172 -7.67 -6.91 -5.11
C CYS A 172 -9.02 -6.20 -5.17
N GLN A 173 -9.23 -5.35 -6.17
CA GLN A 173 -10.48 -4.59 -6.38
C GLN A 173 -11.12 -4.83 -7.74
N TYR A 174 -10.35 -5.28 -8.74
CA TYR A 174 -10.76 -5.22 -10.15
C TYR A 174 -10.82 -6.58 -10.86
N GLN A 175 -10.80 -7.71 -10.16
CA GLN A 175 -10.77 -9.03 -10.84
C GLN A 175 -12.00 -9.32 -11.72
N MET A 176 -13.10 -8.59 -11.53
CA MET A 176 -14.30 -8.67 -12.36
C MET A 176 -14.34 -7.65 -13.50
N LEU A 177 -13.28 -6.84 -13.66
CA LEU A 177 -13.18 -5.75 -14.63
C LEU A 177 -12.15 -6.14 -15.70
N PRO A 178 -12.49 -6.13 -17.01
CA PRO A 178 -11.54 -6.42 -18.07
C PRO A 178 -10.26 -5.58 -17.96
N TYR A 179 -9.11 -6.16 -18.27
CA TYR A 179 -7.81 -5.54 -17.96
C TYR A 179 -7.64 -4.13 -18.55
N GLU A 180 -8.03 -3.94 -19.81
CA GLU A 180 -8.02 -2.61 -20.45
C GLU A 180 -8.85 -1.56 -19.70
N LYS A 181 -9.98 -1.97 -19.11
CA LYS A 181 -10.80 -1.09 -18.28
C LYS A 181 -10.14 -0.78 -16.93
N GLN A 182 -9.31 -1.68 -16.40
CA GLN A 182 -8.47 -1.39 -15.24
C GLN A 182 -7.45 -0.29 -15.58
N LEU A 183 -6.79 -0.37 -16.74
CA LEU A 183 -5.81 0.62 -17.21
C LEU A 183 -6.46 1.99 -17.45
N GLU A 184 -7.65 2.02 -18.07
CA GLU A 184 -8.48 3.23 -18.21
C GLU A 184 -8.82 3.85 -16.85
N GLN A 185 -9.22 3.02 -15.87
CA GLN A 185 -9.53 3.51 -14.53
C GLN A 185 -8.30 4.08 -13.84
N LYS A 186 -7.14 3.43 -13.94
CA LYS A 186 -5.87 3.90 -13.36
C LYS A 186 -5.44 5.25 -13.94
N LYS A 187 -5.65 5.46 -15.24
CA LYS A 187 -5.47 6.77 -15.88
C LYS A 187 -6.40 7.83 -15.28
N LYS A 188 -7.71 7.51 -15.13
CA LYS A 188 -8.68 8.41 -14.50
C LYS A 188 -8.30 8.75 -13.05
N VAL A 189 -7.69 7.83 -12.31
CA VAL A 189 -7.21 8.09 -10.94
C VAL A 189 -6.12 9.17 -10.94
N ILE A 190 -5.19 9.14 -11.90
CA ILE A 190 -4.17 10.19 -12.07
C ILE A 190 -4.84 11.53 -12.44
N GLU A 191 -5.75 11.53 -13.40
CA GLU A 191 -6.49 12.74 -13.81
C GLU A 191 -7.22 13.39 -12.63
N LYS A 192 -7.94 12.59 -11.83
CA LYS A 192 -8.61 13.04 -10.60
C LYS A 192 -7.62 13.60 -9.59
N ALA A 193 -6.47 12.94 -9.40
CA ALA A 193 -5.45 13.39 -8.48
C ALA A 193 -4.96 14.80 -8.82
N PHE A 194 -4.62 15.06 -10.09
CA PHE A 194 -4.20 16.39 -10.52
C PHE A 194 -5.33 17.42 -10.43
N ARG A 195 -6.56 17.04 -10.79
CA ARG A 195 -7.73 17.91 -10.63
C ARG A 195 -7.95 18.35 -9.18
N TYR A 196 -7.83 17.44 -8.22
CA TYR A 196 -8.18 17.73 -6.83
C TYR A 196 -7.03 18.31 -6.01
N PHE A 197 -5.78 17.89 -6.27
CA PHE A 197 -4.66 18.16 -5.36
C PHE A 197 -3.63 19.15 -5.91
N SER A 198 -3.49 19.29 -7.23
CA SER A 198 -2.44 20.15 -7.80
C SER A 198 -2.71 21.64 -7.63
N LYS A 199 -4.00 22.04 -7.56
CA LYS A 199 -4.44 23.45 -7.60
C LYS A 199 -3.88 24.20 -8.81
N LEU A 200 -3.54 23.50 -9.89
CA LEU A 200 -3.08 24.08 -11.14
C LEU A 200 -4.28 24.40 -12.03
N ASP A 201 -4.12 25.40 -12.88
CA ASP A 201 -5.06 25.64 -13.98
C ASP A 201 -5.05 24.42 -14.91
N PRO A 202 -6.22 23.81 -15.22
CA PRO A 202 -6.29 22.66 -16.12
C PRO A 202 -5.62 22.89 -17.49
N SER A 203 -5.58 24.13 -17.98
CA SER A 203 -4.89 24.48 -19.24
C SER A 203 -3.36 24.33 -19.18
N LYS A 204 -2.77 24.26 -17.98
CA LYS A 204 -1.33 24.05 -17.76
C LYS A 204 -0.95 22.59 -17.59
N LEU A 205 -1.94 21.69 -17.49
CA LEU A 205 -1.70 20.26 -17.37
C LEU A 205 -1.68 19.63 -18.77
N PRO A 206 -0.64 18.85 -19.12
CA PRO A 206 -0.72 18.02 -20.31
C PRO A 206 -1.80 16.95 -20.11
N GLN A 207 -2.26 16.37 -21.22
CA GLN A 207 -3.12 15.20 -21.16
C GLN A 207 -2.39 14.06 -20.45
N VAL A 208 -3.09 13.36 -19.55
CA VAL A 208 -2.56 12.13 -18.97
C VAL A 208 -2.54 11.04 -20.03
N GLU A 209 -1.38 10.45 -20.23
CA GLU A 209 -1.16 9.41 -21.23
C GLU A 209 -1.76 8.07 -20.80
N ASN A 210 -1.93 7.15 -21.75
CA ASN A 210 -2.46 5.82 -21.45
C ASN A 210 -1.52 5.06 -20.50
N THR A 211 -2.12 4.44 -19.48
CA THR A 211 -1.43 3.59 -18.51
C THR A 211 -0.76 2.43 -19.22
N ILE A 212 0.53 2.20 -18.96
CA ILE A 212 1.23 1.01 -19.45
C ILE A 212 0.90 -0.17 -18.55
N GLY A 213 0.36 -1.23 -19.15
CA GLY A 213 0.00 -2.46 -18.46
C GLY A 213 1.20 -3.33 -18.09
N SER A 214 1.01 -4.19 -17.10
CA SER A 214 1.98 -5.23 -16.76
C SER A 214 1.92 -6.36 -17.78
N PRO A 215 3.07 -6.95 -18.14
CA PRO A 215 3.09 -8.18 -18.92
C PRO A 215 2.40 -9.37 -18.22
N LEU A 216 2.30 -9.34 -16.88
CA LEU A 216 1.65 -10.38 -16.09
C LEU A 216 0.56 -9.80 -15.19
N GLU A 217 -0.68 -10.20 -15.42
CA GLU A 217 -1.83 -9.82 -14.60
C GLU A 217 -1.96 -10.65 -13.31
N TYR A 218 -1.42 -11.87 -13.32
CA TYR A 218 -1.39 -12.83 -12.22
C TYR A 218 0.02 -13.42 -12.12
N ASN A 219 0.35 -14.04 -10.99
CA ASN A 219 1.69 -14.62 -10.73
C ASN A 219 2.85 -13.62 -10.80
N TYR A 220 2.60 -12.32 -10.71
CA TYR A 220 3.63 -11.29 -10.85
C TYR A 220 4.31 -10.95 -9.52
N ARG A 221 3.63 -11.17 -8.38
CA ARG A 221 3.99 -10.60 -7.09
C ARG A 221 5.04 -11.46 -6.36
N THR A 222 6.29 -11.02 -6.38
CA THR A 222 7.45 -11.72 -5.80
C THR A 222 7.54 -11.66 -4.28
N LYS A 223 6.72 -10.83 -3.62
CA LYS A 223 6.64 -10.77 -2.15
C LYS A 223 5.22 -10.60 -1.65
N ILE A 224 4.84 -11.48 -0.73
CA ILE A 224 3.63 -11.33 0.08
C ILE A 224 3.95 -11.37 1.56
N THR A 225 3.04 -10.80 2.35
CA THR A 225 3.19 -10.70 3.80
C THR A 225 1.91 -11.09 4.52
N PRO A 226 1.52 -12.38 4.58
CA PRO A 226 0.37 -12.81 5.36
C PRO A 226 0.50 -12.42 6.83
N HIS A 227 -0.62 -12.06 7.44
CA HIS A 227 -0.73 -11.64 8.83
C HIS A 227 -1.47 -12.70 9.64
N PHE A 228 -1.26 -12.68 10.96
CA PHE A 228 -2.10 -13.41 11.90
C PHE A 228 -2.21 -12.63 13.22
N ASP A 229 -3.31 -12.85 13.91
CA ASP A 229 -3.54 -12.28 15.23
C ASP A 229 -3.47 -13.39 16.30
N VAL A 230 -2.69 -13.16 17.36
CA VAL A 230 -2.65 -14.05 18.53
C VAL A 230 -3.59 -13.49 19.60
N PRO A 231 -4.60 -14.25 20.07
CA PRO A 231 -5.50 -13.82 21.13
C PRO A 231 -4.75 -13.51 22.45
N LYS A 232 -5.34 -12.61 23.26
CA LYS A 232 -4.85 -12.36 24.62
C LYS A 232 -5.05 -13.63 25.46
N GLY A 233 -3.95 -14.25 25.88
CA GLY A 233 -3.95 -15.53 26.61
C GLY A 233 -3.26 -16.68 25.88
N GLY A 234 -2.75 -16.45 24.66
CA GLY A 234 -2.07 -17.46 23.85
C GLY A 234 -3.01 -18.12 22.83
N THR A 235 -2.51 -19.14 22.14
CA THR A 235 -3.24 -19.86 21.10
C THR A 235 -3.91 -21.11 21.67
N SER A 236 -5.24 -21.20 21.57
CA SER A 236 -6.02 -22.39 21.94
C SER A 236 -6.43 -23.27 20.75
N GLY A 237 -6.00 -22.90 19.54
CA GLY A 237 -6.30 -23.57 18.28
C GLY A 237 -5.44 -23.01 17.13
N PRO A 238 -5.67 -23.46 15.89
CA PRO A 238 -4.91 -22.99 14.73
C PRO A 238 -5.07 -21.47 14.55
N LEU A 239 -3.99 -20.82 14.15
CA LEU A 239 -3.97 -19.40 13.82
C LEU A 239 -4.70 -19.18 12.49
N THR A 240 -5.57 -18.17 12.42
CA THR A 240 -6.06 -17.66 11.13
C THR A 240 -4.94 -16.85 10.48
N ILE A 241 -4.48 -17.28 9.30
CA ILE A 241 -3.34 -16.68 8.63
C ILE A 241 -3.75 -16.25 7.22
N GLY A 242 -3.52 -14.98 6.89
CA GLY A 242 -3.84 -14.47 5.57
C GLY A 242 -3.82 -12.95 5.47
N PHE A 243 -4.75 -12.37 4.72
CA PHE A 243 -4.79 -10.92 4.52
C PHE A 243 -5.97 -10.26 5.22
N GLN A 244 -5.94 -8.93 5.33
CA GLN A 244 -7.06 -8.20 5.95
C GLN A 244 -8.30 -8.27 5.06
N GLU A 245 -9.45 -8.51 5.69
CA GLU A 245 -10.76 -8.38 5.05
C GLU A 245 -11.03 -6.92 4.65
N LYS A 246 -11.67 -6.70 3.51
CA LYS A 246 -12.07 -5.37 3.05
C LYS A 246 -13.01 -4.73 4.09
N GLY A 247 -12.67 -3.51 4.49
CA GLY A 247 -13.46 -2.73 5.44
C GLY A 247 -13.38 -3.18 6.90
N ARG A 248 -12.63 -4.25 7.23
CA ARG A 248 -12.61 -4.85 8.57
C ARG A 248 -11.17 -5.06 9.06
N ARG A 249 -10.97 -4.90 10.37
CA ARG A 249 -9.68 -5.20 11.03
C ARG A 249 -9.66 -6.65 11.47
N ARG A 250 -9.81 -7.57 10.51
CA ARG A 250 -9.85 -9.01 10.74
C ARG A 250 -9.06 -9.69 9.63
N VAL A 251 -8.24 -10.66 10.01
CA VAL A 251 -7.53 -11.54 9.06
C VAL A 251 -8.52 -12.52 8.45
N LEU A 252 -8.55 -12.54 7.11
CA LEU A 252 -9.18 -13.56 6.30
C LEU A 252 -8.20 -14.72 6.14
N ASP A 253 -8.62 -15.92 6.48
CA ASP A 253 -7.85 -17.13 6.21
C ASP A 253 -7.75 -17.33 4.70
N ILE A 254 -6.53 -17.53 4.20
CA ILE A 254 -6.29 -17.83 2.79
C ILE A 254 -5.18 -18.87 2.66
N GLU A 255 -5.35 -19.80 1.73
CA GLU A 255 -4.36 -20.83 1.40
C GLU A 255 -3.57 -20.54 0.11
N GLU A 256 -3.95 -19.52 -0.64
CA GLU A 256 -3.30 -19.15 -1.90
C GLU A 256 -3.55 -17.67 -2.26
N CYS A 257 -2.72 -17.11 -3.14
CA CYS A 257 -2.89 -15.78 -3.69
C CYS A 257 -2.54 -15.79 -5.18
N PRO A 258 -3.52 -15.78 -6.10
CA PRO A 258 -3.27 -15.90 -7.54
C PRO A 258 -2.37 -14.82 -8.15
N ILE A 259 -2.23 -13.66 -7.49
CA ILE A 259 -1.30 -12.61 -7.92
C ILE A 259 0.14 -12.87 -7.45
N ALA A 260 0.36 -13.70 -6.43
CA ALA A 260 1.68 -14.12 -5.99
C ALA A 260 2.29 -15.15 -6.94
N THR A 261 3.62 -15.21 -7.01
CA THR A 261 4.32 -16.16 -7.90
C THR A 261 3.93 -17.61 -7.60
N LYS A 262 4.09 -18.49 -8.59
CA LYS A 262 3.79 -19.92 -8.44
C LYS A 262 4.59 -20.53 -7.29
N GLN A 263 5.87 -20.16 -7.16
CA GLN A 263 6.75 -20.64 -6.10
C GLN A 263 6.25 -20.28 -4.70
N ILE A 264 5.71 -19.07 -4.53
CA ILE A 264 5.06 -18.66 -3.29
C ILE A 264 3.84 -19.53 -3.01
N ASN A 265 2.95 -19.70 -3.99
CA ASN A 265 1.73 -20.49 -3.81
C ASN A 265 2.03 -21.98 -3.53
N GLU A 266 3.01 -22.57 -4.22
CA GLU A 266 3.46 -23.95 -4.00
C GLU A 266 4.08 -24.13 -2.60
N SER A 267 4.82 -23.13 -2.10
CA SER A 267 5.43 -23.17 -0.77
C SER A 267 4.47 -22.81 0.36
N TYR A 268 3.33 -22.18 0.04
CA TYR A 268 2.41 -21.59 1.01
C TYR A 268 1.94 -22.61 2.06
N PRO A 269 1.41 -23.80 1.71
CA PRO A 269 0.90 -24.75 2.71
C PRO A 269 1.98 -25.20 3.69
N LYS A 270 3.20 -25.43 3.21
CA LYS A 270 4.35 -25.82 4.04
C LYS A 270 4.71 -24.73 5.03
N ILE A 271 4.86 -23.49 4.56
CA ILE A 271 5.23 -22.35 5.42
C ILE A 271 4.16 -22.08 6.48
N ILE A 272 2.87 -22.18 6.10
CA ILE A 272 1.77 -22.08 7.05
C ILE A 272 1.84 -23.19 8.09
N GLY A 273 2.06 -24.45 7.70
CA GLY A 273 2.25 -25.56 8.62
C GLY A 273 3.35 -25.28 9.66
N GLU A 274 4.52 -24.81 9.22
CA GLU A 274 5.64 -24.45 10.11
C GLU A 274 5.32 -23.29 11.07
N VAL A 275 4.41 -22.39 10.69
CA VAL A 275 3.93 -21.32 11.57
C VAL A 275 2.92 -21.86 12.58
N GLN A 276 2.02 -22.76 12.15
CA GLN A 276 1.06 -23.42 13.04
C GLN A 276 1.79 -24.26 14.11
N ASP A 277 2.82 -25.03 13.72
CA ASP A 277 3.61 -25.83 14.65
C ASP A 277 4.31 -24.99 15.73
N ARG A 278 4.64 -23.74 15.39
CA ARG A 278 5.26 -22.77 16.29
C ARG A 278 4.28 -21.76 16.87
N ALA A 279 2.97 -21.94 16.69
CA ALA A 279 1.93 -20.98 17.10
C ALA A 279 2.08 -20.55 18.57
N SER A 280 2.40 -21.51 19.45
CA SER A 280 2.59 -21.31 20.89
C SER A 280 3.78 -20.40 21.26
N THR A 281 4.74 -20.23 20.35
CA THR A 281 5.92 -19.37 20.57
C THR A 281 5.59 -17.88 20.38
N TYR A 282 4.50 -17.56 19.68
CA TYR A 282 4.12 -16.18 19.39
C TYR A 282 3.30 -15.59 20.54
N LYS A 283 3.76 -14.45 21.05
CA LYS A 283 3.06 -13.70 22.13
C LYS A 283 2.18 -12.57 21.60
N ARG A 284 2.31 -12.22 20.33
CA ARG A 284 1.60 -11.14 19.63
C ARG A 284 1.44 -11.56 18.16
N GLY A 285 0.42 -11.01 17.50
CA GLY A 285 0.27 -11.15 16.05
C GLY A 285 1.54 -10.72 15.32
N ALA A 286 1.88 -11.44 14.26
CA ALA A 286 3.04 -11.16 13.45
C ALA A 286 2.69 -11.22 11.96
N THR A 287 3.69 -10.92 11.15
CA THR A 287 3.61 -11.00 9.71
C THR A 287 4.61 -12.05 9.24
N ILE A 288 4.21 -12.86 8.27
CA ILE A 288 5.05 -13.89 7.67
C ILE A 288 5.56 -13.30 6.37
N LEU A 289 6.88 -13.17 6.22
CA LEU A 289 7.46 -12.84 4.93
C LEU A 289 7.45 -14.10 4.06
N MET A 290 6.98 -13.97 2.82
CA MET A 290 7.24 -14.94 1.76
C MET A 290 7.74 -14.13 0.56
N ARG A 291 9.02 -14.29 0.22
CA ARG A 291 9.62 -13.64 -0.94
C ARG A 291 10.23 -14.69 -1.86
N ASP A 292 9.82 -14.69 -3.11
CA ASP A 292 10.44 -15.45 -4.18
C ASP A 292 11.83 -14.87 -4.47
N SER A 293 12.84 -15.72 -4.52
CA SER A 293 14.23 -15.35 -4.78
C SER A 293 14.89 -16.36 -5.70
N MET A 294 15.63 -15.85 -6.67
CA MET A 294 16.43 -16.66 -7.59
C MET A 294 17.80 -16.98 -6.96
N ASN A 295 18.32 -18.19 -7.17
CA ASN A 295 19.67 -18.59 -6.79
C ASN A 295 20.67 -18.39 -7.96
N SER A 296 21.95 -18.74 -7.76
CA SER A 296 22.99 -18.60 -8.79
C SER A 296 22.76 -19.44 -10.05
N ASN A 297 21.99 -20.53 -9.93
CA ASN A 297 21.68 -21.45 -11.02
C ASN A 297 20.39 -21.06 -11.78
N GLY A 298 19.73 -19.97 -11.38
CA GLY A 298 18.45 -19.54 -11.93
C GLY A 298 17.24 -20.26 -11.34
N GLU A 299 17.41 -21.08 -10.30
CA GLU A 299 16.31 -21.77 -9.63
C GLU A 299 15.70 -20.86 -8.56
N HIS A 300 14.38 -20.95 -8.40
CA HIS A 300 13.63 -20.11 -7.49
C HIS A 300 13.32 -20.82 -6.17
N SER A 301 13.32 -20.05 -5.08
CA SER A 301 12.96 -20.53 -3.74
C SER A 301 12.28 -19.43 -2.93
N VAL A 302 11.43 -19.82 -1.97
CA VAL A 302 10.71 -18.87 -1.10
C VAL A 302 11.47 -18.65 0.19
N ILE A 303 11.85 -17.40 0.44
CA ILE A 303 12.59 -16.96 1.60
C ILE A 303 11.64 -16.31 2.61
N THR A 304 11.71 -16.78 3.86
CA THR A 304 10.89 -16.28 4.97
C THR A 304 11.69 -15.55 6.05
N ASP A 305 13.02 -15.67 6.05
CA ASP A 305 13.88 -14.88 6.93
C ASP A 305 14.04 -13.47 6.37
N HIS A 306 13.59 -12.48 7.14
CA HIS A 306 13.70 -11.06 6.78
C HIS A 306 15.13 -10.58 6.54
N LYS A 307 16.14 -11.24 7.11
CA LYS A 307 17.54 -10.85 7.00
C LYS A 307 18.31 -11.63 5.95
N ALA A 308 17.74 -12.71 5.42
CA ALA A 308 18.37 -13.48 4.36
C ALA A 308 18.54 -12.60 3.11
N ILE A 309 19.68 -12.77 2.43
CA ILE A 309 19.95 -12.06 1.19
C ILE A 309 19.21 -12.76 0.06
N VAL A 310 18.42 -11.99 -0.67
CA VAL A 310 17.68 -12.46 -1.84
C VAL A 310 18.28 -11.85 -3.10
N THR A 311 18.01 -12.49 -4.23
CA THR A 311 18.34 -11.96 -5.56
C THR A 311 17.04 -11.82 -6.36
N GLU A 312 16.81 -10.63 -6.88
CA GLU A 312 15.80 -10.36 -7.91
C GLU A 312 16.51 -10.09 -9.24
N SER A 313 15.86 -10.46 -10.34
CA SER A 313 16.34 -10.16 -11.68
C SER A 313 15.22 -9.70 -12.59
N PHE A 314 15.56 -8.81 -13.52
CA PHE A 314 14.73 -8.42 -14.64
C PHE A 314 15.62 -7.98 -15.79
N GLY A 315 15.30 -8.42 -17.01
CA GLY A 315 16.25 -8.30 -18.14
C GLY A 315 17.62 -8.88 -17.76
N ASP A 316 18.68 -8.14 -18.04
CA ASP A 316 20.05 -8.52 -17.70
C ASP A 316 20.48 -8.07 -16.29
N PHE A 317 19.62 -7.33 -15.59
CA PHE A 317 19.96 -6.78 -14.28
C PHE A 317 19.71 -7.77 -13.15
N LYS A 318 20.62 -7.80 -12.18
CA LYS A 318 20.54 -8.61 -10.95
C LYS A 318 20.74 -7.72 -9.73
N PHE A 319 19.81 -7.80 -8.78
CA PHE A 319 19.83 -7.01 -7.55
C PHE A 319 19.81 -7.93 -6.34
N VAL A 320 20.75 -7.73 -5.43
CA VAL A 320 20.76 -8.35 -4.11
C VAL A 320 20.45 -7.35 -3.02
N PHE A 321 19.72 -7.81 -2.01
CA PHE A 321 19.31 -7.03 -0.85
C PHE A 321 18.69 -7.97 0.21
N PRO A 322 18.46 -7.53 1.46
CA PRO A 322 17.81 -8.35 2.48
C PRO A 322 16.32 -8.59 2.15
N ALA A 323 15.80 -9.79 2.34
CA ALA A 323 14.43 -10.18 1.95
C ALA A 323 13.34 -9.25 2.53
N GLY A 324 13.58 -8.73 3.74
CA GLY A 324 12.73 -7.77 4.43
C GLY A 324 12.71 -6.38 3.80
N ALA A 325 13.77 -5.98 3.08
CA ALA A 325 13.92 -4.68 2.45
C ALA A 325 12.94 -4.47 1.30
N PHE A 326 12.81 -3.21 0.89
CA PHE A 326 12.00 -2.81 -0.25
C PHE A 326 12.71 -3.12 -1.56
N PHE A 327 11.95 -3.68 -2.49
CA PHE A 327 12.27 -3.79 -3.91
C PHE A 327 10.93 -3.91 -4.63
N GLN A 328 10.88 -3.58 -5.92
CA GLN A 328 9.65 -3.69 -6.69
C GLN A 328 9.18 -5.14 -6.71
N ASN A 329 7.89 -5.38 -6.47
CA ASN A 329 7.36 -6.74 -6.33
C ASN A 329 6.83 -7.30 -7.65
N ASN A 330 6.91 -6.55 -8.75
CA ASN A 330 6.48 -6.97 -10.08
C ASN A 330 7.65 -6.83 -11.04
N ASN A 331 8.47 -7.87 -11.16
CA ASN A 331 9.65 -7.82 -12.03
C ASN A 331 9.29 -7.77 -13.52
N SER A 332 8.12 -8.28 -13.90
CA SER A 332 7.72 -8.41 -15.30
C SER A 332 7.61 -7.06 -16.02
N ILE A 333 7.18 -6.00 -15.33
CA ILE A 333 7.02 -4.66 -15.90
C ILE A 333 8.28 -3.79 -15.73
N LEU A 334 9.28 -4.22 -14.96
CA LEU A 334 10.48 -3.40 -14.70
C LEU A 334 11.29 -3.04 -15.95
N PRO A 335 11.43 -3.89 -16.98
CA PRO A 335 12.09 -3.49 -18.23
C PRO A 335 11.41 -2.28 -18.88
N ASP A 336 10.08 -2.31 -19.02
CA ASP A 336 9.31 -1.20 -19.61
C ASP A 336 9.34 0.04 -18.72
N PHE A 337 9.19 -0.16 -17.41
CA PHE A 337 9.17 0.92 -16.42
C PHE A 337 10.51 1.66 -16.35
N THR A 338 11.62 0.94 -16.16
CA THR A 338 12.96 1.54 -16.07
C THR A 338 13.43 2.08 -17.42
N GLY A 339 13.14 1.38 -18.52
CA GLY A 339 13.41 1.87 -19.88
C GLY A 339 12.69 3.18 -20.17
N TYR A 340 11.43 3.30 -19.72
CA TYR A 340 10.67 4.53 -19.85
C TYR A 340 11.23 5.66 -18.98
N VAL A 341 11.58 5.41 -17.70
CA VAL A 341 12.25 6.40 -16.83
C VAL A 341 13.53 6.92 -17.50
N ARG A 342 14.39 6.01 -17.99
CA ARG A 342 15.62 6.39 -18.70
C ARG A 342 15.33 7.26 -19.93
N LYS A 343 14.33 6.89 -20.73
CA LYS A 343 13.90 7.68 -21.89
C LYS A 343 13.48 9.08 -21.46
N GLN A 344 12.66 9.20 -20.41
CA GLN A 344 12.19 10.49 -19.89
C GLN A 344 13.37 11.36 -19.42
N LEU A 345 14.34 10.79 -18.69
CA LEU A 345 15.55 11.50 -18.26
C LEU A 345 16.37 12.05 -19.45
N LEU A 346 16.52 11.27 -20.52
CA LEU A 346 17.36 11.59 -21.67
C LEU A 346 16.68 12.43 -22.78
N ASN A 347 15.46 12.92 -22.53
CA ASN A 347 14.66 13.78 -23.42
C ASN A 347 14.09 13.11 -24.69
N PRO A 348 12.86 12.59 -24.63
CA PRO A 348 12.17 12.18 -25.85
C PRO A 348 11.50 13.36 -26.58
N PHE A 349 11.39 14.54 -25.97
CA PHE A 349 10.45 15.59 -26.41
C PHE A 349 11.04 16.62 -27.38
N LYS A 350 12.32 16.49 -27.76
CA LYS A 350 12.99 17.33 -28.76
C LYS A 350 12.76 18.86 -28.61
N HIS A 351 12.64 19.35 -27.37
CA HIS A 351 12.52 20.80 -27.12
C HIS A 351 13.69 21.53 -27.78
N GLU A 352 13.40 22.62 -28.50
CA GLU A 352 14.42 23.49 -29.08
C GLU A 352 15.36 23.98 -27.96
N ASN A 353 16.68 23.88 -28.18
CA ASN A 353 17.74 24.24 -27.23
C ASN A 353 17.94 23.31 -26.01
N PHE A 354 17.25 22.17 -25.92
CA PHE A 354 17.53 21.22 -24.84
C PHE A 354 18.87 20.49 -25.04
N GLN A 355 19.78 20.68 -24.09
CA GLN A 355 21.03 19.92 -24.03
C GLN A 355 20.83 18.61 -23.25
N LYS A 356 21.27 17.50 -23.84
CA LYS A 356 21.25 16.19 -23.17
C LYS A 356 21.97 16.29 -21.83
N PRO A 357 21.34 15.90 -20.70
CA PRO A 357 22.00 15.95 -19.41
C PRO A 357 23.15 14.94 -19.38
N LYS A 358 24.28 15.36 -18.82
CA LYS A 358 25.47 14.54 -18.64
C LYS A 358 25.46 13.80 -17.30
N TYR A 359 24.78 14.37 -16.31
CA TYR A 359 24.75 13.86 -14.94
C TYR A 359 23.35 13.40 -14.56
N PHE A 360 23.28 12.36 -13.75
CA PHE A 360 22.02 11.83 -13.23
C PHE A 360 22.08 11.73 -11.71
N VAL A 361 21.08 12.28 -11.02
CA VAL A 361 20.90 12.15 -9.58
C VAL A 361 19.66 11.31 -9.29
N ASP A 362 19.80 10.25 -8.50
CA ASP A 362 18.70 9.39 -8.05
C ASP A 362 18.44 9.66 -6.56
N ALA A 363 17.40 10.46 -6.26
CA ALA A 363 16.97 10.69 -4.89
C ALA A 363 16.10 9.53 -4.41
N TYR A 364 16.41 9.03 -3.20
CA TYR A 364 15.78 7.84 -2.61
C TYR A 364 16.15 6.57 -3.37
N CYS A 365 17.44 6.42 -3.74
CA CYS A 365 17.88 5.38 -4.67
C CYS A 365 17.69 3.95 -4.13
N GLY A 366 17.45 3.76 -2.83
CA GLY A 366 17.33 2.44 -2.21
C GLY A 366 18.54 1.57 -2.52
N SER A 367 18.30 0.35 -3.03
CA SER A 367 19.34 -0.59 -3.48
C SER A 367 19.86 -0.34 -4.91
N GLY A 368 19.57 0.84 -5.48
CA GLY A 368 20.14 1.34 -6.73
C GLY A 368 19.36 1.02 -8.00
N LEU A 369 18.05 0.72 -7.92
CA LEU A 369 17.25 0.30 -9.08
C LEU A 369 17.40 1.25 -10.29
N PHE A 370 17.03 2.53 -10.12
CA PHE A 370 17.11 3.50 -11.22
C PHE A 370 18.54 3.93 -11.48
N SER A 371 19.33 4.18 -10.43
CA SER A 371 20.77 4.48 -10.55
C SER A 371 21.50 3.51 -11.48
N ILE A 372 21.20 2.21 -11.40
CA ILE A 372 21.85 1.15 -12.20
C ILE A 372 21.14 0.99 -13.54
N ALA A 373 19.82 0.78 -13.55
CA ALA A 373 19.07 0.49 -14.79
C ALA A 373 19.00 1.68 -15.76
N CYS A 374 19.13 2.91 -15.24
CA CYS A 374 19.10 4.15 -16.02
C CYS A 374 20.50 4.80 -16.19
N SER A 375 21.58 4.10 -15.82
CA SER A 375 22.95 4.65 -15.85
C SER A 375 23.48 4.94 -17.25
N GLU A 376 23.04 4.17 -18.24
CA GLU A 376 23.51 4.27 -19.62
C GLU A 376 23.14 5.63 -20.23
N GLY A 377 24.14 6.28 -20.83
CA GLY A 377 23.97 7.58 -21.48
C GLY A 377 24.34 8.79 -20.62
N PHE A 378 24.75 8.59 -19.37
CA PHE A 378 25.29 9.60 -18.46
C PHE A 378 26.79 9.41 -18.20
N GLU A 379 27.50 10.52 -18.00
CA GLU A 379 28.92 10.53 -17.59
C GLU A 379 29.09 10.09 -16.13
N SER A 380 28.17 10.49 -15.25
CA SER A 380 28.16 10.10 -13.85
C SER A 380 26.76 10.08 -13.26
N VAL A 381 26.52 9.09 -12.40
CA VAL A 381 25.28 8.89 -11.65
C VAL A 381 25.57 8.99 -10.16
N ILE A 382 24.77 9.76 -9.43
CA ILE A 382 24.84 9.88 -7.97
C ILE A 382 23.52 9.41 -7.37
N GLY A 383 23.54 8.27 -6.67
CA GLY A 383 22.41 7.81 -5.87
C GLY A 383 22.52 8.28 -4.42
N VAL A 384 21.43 8.78 -3.86
CA VAL A 384 21.39 9.22 -2.45
C VAL A 384 20.27 8.53 -1.70
N GLU A 385 20.63 7.97 -0.54
CA GLU A 385 19.75 7.16 0.29
C GLU A 385 20.11 7.36 1.77
N ILE A 386 19.09 7.39 2.64
CA ILE A 386 19.29 7.60 4.09
C ILE A 386 19.76 6.32 4.78
N SER A 387 19.39 5.15 4.25
CA SER A 387 19.77 3.85 4.76
C SER A 387 21.17 3.45 4.30
N ALA A 388 22.11 3.41 5.25
CA ALA A 388 23.47 2.91 5.00
C ALA A 388 23.48 1.47 4.46
N ASP A 389 22.59 0.60 4.96
CA ASP A 389 22.44 -0.77 4.45
C ASP A 389 22.02 -0.76 2.98
N SER A 390 21.04 0.08 2.60
CA SER A 390 20.59 0.19 1.21
C SER A 390 21.70 0.71 0.30
N VAL A 391 22.50 1.70 0.75
CA VAL A 391 23.68 2.19 0.03
C VAL A 391 24.75 1.11 -0.13
N HIS A 392 24.96 0.26 0.88
CA HIS A 392 25.86 -0.89 0.77
C HIS A 392 25.43 -1.82 -0.38
N TYR A 393 24.14 -2.20 -0.41
CA TYR A 393 23.61 -3.02 -1.49
C TYR A 393 23.59 -2.31 -2.84
N ALA A 394 23.37 -1.00 -2.89
CA ALA A 394 23.45 -0.23 -4.13
C ALA A 394 24.85 -0.30 -4.75
N LYS A 395 25.91 -0.18 -3.93
CA LYS A 395 27.30 -0.36 -4.36
C LYS A 395 27.58 -1.78 -4.84
N GLU A 396 27.09 -2.78 -4.10
CA GLU A 396 27.24 -4.19 -4.48
C GLU A 396 26.51 -4.49 -5.81
N ASN A 397 25.29 -3.96 -5.97
CA ASN A 397 24.50 -4.14 -7.18
C ASN A 397 25.14 -3.45 -8.38
N ALA A 398 25.72 -2.26 -8.23
CA ALA A 398 26.44 -1.60 -9.32
C ALA A 398 27.62 -2.46 -9.81
N GLN A 399 28.41 -3.02 -8.88
CA GLN A 399 29.49 -3.94 -9.21
C GLN A 399 28.97 -5.21 -9.92
N ARG A 400 27.91 -5.83 -9.38
CA ARG A 400 27.30 -7.04 -9.96
C ARG A 400 26.76 -6.83 -11.38
N ASN A 401 26.29 -5.63 -11.68
CA ASN A 401 25.77 -5.26 -13.00
C ASN A 401 26.83 -4.61 -13.91
N ASN A 402 28.11 -4.61 -13.51
CA ASN A 402 29.21 -3.99 -14.25
C ASN A 402 28.98 -2.49 -14.56
N VAL A 403 28.29 -1.77 -13.68
CA VAL A 403 28.04 -0.33 -13.80
C VAL A 403 29.10 0.42 -12.99
N SER A 404 29.97 1.15 -13.69
CA SER A 404 31.13 1.84 -13.09
C SER A 404 30.96 3.36 -12.95
N ASN A 405 29.99 3.96 -13.64
CA ASN A 405 29.73 5.41 -13.61
C ASN A 405 28.81 5.84 -12.44
N THR A 406 28.53 4.95 -11.48
CA THR A 406 27.67 5.23 -10.32
C THR A 406 28.46 5.47 -9.04
N ASN A 407 28.05 6.47 -8.26
CA ASN A 407 28.49 6.69 -6.88
C ASN A 407 27.27 6.78 -5.95
N PHE A 408 27.39 6.25 -4.72
CA PHE A 408 26.29 6.20 -3.76
C PHE A 408 26.67 6.85 -2.43
N ILE A 409 25.81 7.78 -1.98
CA ILE A 409 26.03 8.62 -0.80
C ILE A 409 24.95 8.30 0.24
N VAL A 410 25.38 8.09 1.49
CA VAL A 410 24.46 8.04 2.63
C VAL A 410 24.10 9.47 3.00
N GLY A 411 22.83 9.85 2.87
CA GLY A 411 22.41 11.23 3.10
C GLY A 411 20.91 11.37 3.34
N GLU A 412 20.56 12.34 4.17
CA GLU A 412 19.20 12.85 4.29
C GLU A 412 18.81 13.55 2.99
N ALA A 413 17.60 13.29 2.49
CA ALA A 413 17.10 13.94 1.28
C ALA A 413 17.05 15.47 1.46
N GLU A 414 16.79 15.92 2.69
CA GLU A 414 16.79 17.30 3.13
C GLU A 414 18.19 17.96 3.15
N LYS A 415 19.25 17.25 2.79
CA LYS A 415 20.61 17.82 2.63
C LYS A 415 21.31 17.32 1.38
N ILE A 416 20.57 16.70 0.45
CA ILE A 416 21.10 15.97 -0.69
C ILE A 416 22.03 16.86 -1.54
N PHE A 417 21.60 18.08 -1.83
CA PHE A 417 22.31 18.99 -2.74
C PHE A 417 23.53 19.67 -2.12
N SER A 418 23.71 19.61 -0.80
CA SER A 418 24.96 20.06 -0.16
C SER A 418 26.16 19.21 -0.56
N SER A 419 25.91 17.96 -0.99
CA SER A 419 26.92 16.97 -1.34
C SER A 419 27.10 16.77 -2.86
N ILE A 420 26.15 17.26 -3.67
CA ILE A 420 26.15 17.12 -5.12
C ILE A 420 26.87 18.30 -5.75
N LYS A 421 27.93 18.01 -6.52
CA LYS A 421 28.78 19.02 -7.19
C LYS A 421 28.56 19.11 -8.70
N THR A 422 27.60 18.37 -9.24
CA THR A 422 27.31 18.38 -10.68
C THR A 422 26.65 19.69 -11.09
N PRO A 423 26.97 20.25 -12.27
CA PRO A 423 26.27 21.41 -12.83
C PRO A 423 24.78 21.09 -13.01
N SER A 424 23.89 21.86 -12.37
CA SER A 424 22.46 21.59 -12.39
C SER A 424 21.84 21.70 -13.80
N ALA A 425 22.38 22.59 -14.63
CA ALA A 425 22.03 22.75 -16.05
C ALA A 425 22.30 21.49 -16.89
N GLU A 426 23.22 20.63 -16.45
CA GLU A 426 23.61 19.39 -17.13
C GLU A 426 23.15 18.15 -16.36
N THR A 427 22.30 18.34 -15.33
CA THR A 427 21.83 17.26 -14.45
C THR A 427 20.35 16.95 -14.68
N ALA A 428 20.03 15.67 -14.85
CA ALA A 428 18.68 15.13 -14.68
C ALA A 428 18.53 14.47 -13.31
N MET A 429 17.32 14.42 -12.79
CA MET A 429 17.03 13.84 -11.48
C MET A 429 15.85 12.88 -11.51
N VAL A 430 15.93 11.77 -10.77
CA VAL A 430 14.77 10.94 -10.38
C VAL A 430 14.41 11.24 -8.93
N ILE A 431 13.11 11.27 -8.65
CA ILE A 431 12.55 11.39 -7.31
C ILE A 431 11.53 10.26 -7.14
N ASP A 432 11.82 9.29 -6.27
CA ASP A 432 10.88 8.20 -5.90
C ASP A 432 10.61 8.21 -4.38
N PRO A 433 9.80 9.16 -3.89
CA PRO A 433 9.61 9.36 -2.46
C PRO A 433 8.64 8.33 -1.87
N PRO A 434 8.60 8.17 -0.54
CA PRO A 434 7.60 7.34 0.13
C PRO A 434 6.16 7.82 -0.14
N ARG A 435 5.15 7.00 0.21
CA ARG A 435 3.71 7.29 -0.01
C ARG A 435 3.20 8.66 0.50
N LYS A 436 3.91 9.29 1.44
CA LYS A 436 3.60 10.63 1.96
C LYS A 436 3.99 11.78 1.00
N GLY A 437 4.71 11.47 -0.08
CA GLY A 437 5.32 12.44 -0.99
C GLY A 437 6.62 13.03 -0.43
N CYS A 438 7.10 14.08 -1.09
CA CYS A 438 8.20 14.90 -0.63
C CYS A 438 7.75 15.85 0.49
N ASP A 439 8.65 16.21 1.39
CA ASP A 439 8.45 17.38 2.26
C ASP A 439 8.87 18.67 1.54
N GLN A 440 8.42 19.81 2.07
CA GLN A 440 8.72 21.12 1.49
C GLN A 440 10.21 21.46 1.53
N VAL A 441 10.96 20.91 2.50
CA VAL A 441 12.41 21.17 2.62
C VAL A 441 13.15 20.57 1.43
N PHE A 442 12.81 19.33 1.05
CA PHE A 442 13.32 18.70 -0.16
C PHE A 442 12.88 19.44 -1.44
N LEU A 443 11.60 19.79 -1.56
CA LEU A 443 11.07 20.49 -2.74
C LEU A 443 11.74 21.85 -2.96
N ASN A 444 11.99 22.60 -1.89
CA ASN A 444 12.70 23.88 -1.98
C ASN A 444 14.14 23.67 -2.46
N GLN A 445 14.86 22.67 -1.96
CA GLN A 445 16.21 22.41 -2.43
C GLN A 445 16.27 21.89 -3.87
N LEU A 446 15.28 21.10 -4.30
CA LEU A 446 15.14 20.70 -5.71
C LEU A 446 15.05 21.94 -6.61
N LEU A 447 14.25 22.92 -6.20
CA LEU A 447 14.04 24.17 -6.93
C LEU A 447 15.29 25.08 -6.90
N GLU A 448 15.98 25.15 -5.77
CA GLU A 448 17.22 25.91 -5.59
C GLU A 448 18.37 25.30 -6.41
N TYR A 449 18.54 23.98 -6.39
CA TYR A 449 19.49 23.28 -7.24
C TYR A 449 19.12 23.46 -8.71
N GLY A 450 17.84 23.29 -9.04
CA GLY A 450 17.27 23.59 -10.34
C GLY A 450 17.76 22.67 -11.46
N PRO A 451 17.62 21.33 -11.36
CA PRO A 451 18.08 20.40 -12.37
C PRO A 451 17.40 20.67 -13.72
N SER A 452 18.09 20.45 -14.83
CA SER A 452 17.53 20.59 -16.20
C SER A 452 16.24 19.79 -16.41
N ARG A 453 16.15 18.65 -15.74
CA ARG A 453 14.99 17.77 -15.76
C ARG A 453 14.81 17.04 -14.43
N ALA A 454 13.56 16.84 -14.02
CA ALA A 454 13.20 16.00 -12.89
C ALA A 454 12.10 15.00 -13.31
N VAL A 455 12.33 13.71 -13.09
CA VAL A 455 11.36 12.63 -13.29
C VAL A 455 10.86 12.20 -11.92
N TYR A 456 9.61 12.56 -11.62
CA TYR A 456 8.94 12.22 -10.37
C TYR A 456 8.18 10.91 -10.55
N ILE A 457 8.60 9.88 -9.83
CA ILE A 457 7.95 8.57 -9.75
C ILE A 457 7.12 8.50 -8.46
N SER A 458 5.89 7.99 -8.51
CA SER A 458 5.06 7.90 -7.31
C SER A 458 4.06 6.75 -7.30
N CYS A 459 4.00 6.04 -6.19
CA CYS A 459 2.94 5.09 -5.85
C CYS A 459 1.72 5.74 -5.15
N ASN A 460 1.73 7.06 -4.97
CA ASN A 460 0.60 7.85 -4.49
C ASN A 460 0.43 9.11 -5.34
N VAL A 461 -0.38 9.00 -6.38
CA VAL A 461 -0.61 10.06 -7.37
C VAL A 461 -1.20 11.34 -6.75
N HIS A 462 -1.88 11.23 -5.61
CA HIS A 462 -2.47 12.39 -4.92
C HIS A 462 -1.41 13.25 -4.24
N THR A 463 -0.41 12.63 -3.59
CA THR A 463 0.71 13.40 -3.02
C THR A 463 1.66 13.89 -4.12
N GLN A 464 1.87 13.12 -5.20
CA GLN A 464 2.58 13.62 -6.39
C GLN A 464 1.91 14.88 -6.95
N ALA A 465 0.60 14.87 -7.15
CA ALA A 465 -0.15 16.03 -7.63
C ALA A 465 0.00 17.25 -6.71
N ARG A 466 -0.10 17.05 -5.38
CA ARG A 466 0.15 18.09 -4.37
C ARG A 466 1.56 18.68 -4.51
N ASP A 467 2.57 17.82 -4.59
CA ASP A 467 3.98 18.22 -4.60
C ASP A 467 4.33 18.96 -5.91
N VAL A 468 3.81 18.50 -7.05
CA VAL A 468 3.97 19.17 -8.34
C VAL A 468 3.22 20.51 -8.37
N GLY A 469 2.04 20.57 -7.75
CA GLY A 469 1.33 21.83 -7.52
C GLY A 469 2.20 22.83 -6.73
N TYR A 470 2.81 22.38 -5.63
CA TYR A 470 3.74 23.20 -4.84
C TYR A 470 4.92 23.69 -5.68
N ILE A 471 5.57 22.79 -6.44
CA ILE A 471 6.69 23.12 -7.33
C ILE A 471 6.27 24.26 -8.27
N LEU A 472 5.18 24.09 -9.03
CA LEU A 472 4.82 25.02 -10.11
C LEU A 472 4.20 26.34 -9.62
N HIS A 473 3.71 26.39 -8.38
CA HIS A 473 3.29 27.64 -7.73
C HIS A 473 4.46 28.40 -7.10
N HIS A 474 5.59 27.74 -6.84
CA HIS A 474 6.78 28.38 -6.28
C HIS A 474 7.46 29.30 -7.30
N GLU A 475 8.04 30.42 -6.86
CA GLU A 475 8.68 31.42 -7.74
C GLU A 475 9.76 30.82 -8.64
N LEU A 476 10.67 30.01 -8.09
CA LEU A 476 11.68 29.28 -8.86
C LEU A 476 11.08 28.22 -9.80
N GLY A 477 9.93 27.66 -9.43
CA GLY A 477 9.27 26.59 -10.18
C GLY A 477 8.47 27.07 -11.38
N LYS A 478 8.20 28.38 -11.51
CA LYS A 478 7.68 28.99 -12.75
C LYS A 478 8.57 28.74 -13.97
N ASN A 479 9.84 28.39 -13.73
CA ASN A 479 10.78 28.00 -14.78
C ASN A 479 10.65 26.52 -15.18
N TYR A 480 9.71 25.76 -14.63
CA TYR A 480 9.44 24.38 -15.02
C TYR A 480 8.11 24.26 -15.74
N LYS A 481 8.03 23.30 -16.67
CA LYS A 481 6.79 22.78 -17.23
C LYS A 481 6.68 21.28 -17.00
N ILE A 482 5.46 20.77 -17.02
CA ILE A 482 5.20 19.33 -17.10
C ILE A 482 5.23 18.95 -18.58
N ASP A 483 6.12 18.03 -18.94
CA ASP A 483 6.17 17.48 -20.31
C ASP A 483 5.15 16.36 -20.51
N GLU A 484 5.09 15.40 -19.58
CA GLU A 484 4.22 14.22 -19.69
C GLU A 484 3.85 13.69 -18.30
N ILE A 485 2.68 13.05 -18.20
CA ILE A 485 2.21 12.30 -17.04
C ILE A 485 1.69 10.96 -17.54
N ARG A 486 2.20 9.84 -17.01
CA ARG A 486 1.80 8.50 -17.44
C ARG A 486 1.73 7.51 -16.28
N GLY A 487 0.70 6.67 -16.28
CA GLY A 487 0.57 5.56 -15.33
C GLY A 487 1.31 4.30 -15.77
N PHE A 488 1.73 3.50 -14.81
CA PHE A 488 2.23 2.14 -14.95
C PHE A 488 1.52 1.23 -13.97
N ASP A 489 1.12 0.06 -14.46
CA ASP A 489 0.44 -0.92 -13.63
C ASP A 489 1.41 -1.91 -12.97
N LEU A 490 2.05 -1.52 -11.87
CA LEU A 490 2.85 -2.46 -11.09
C LEU A 490 1.98 -3.40 -10.23
N PHE A 491 0.68 -3.12 -10.12
CA PHE A 491 -0.25 -3.89 -9.29
C PHE A 491 -1.57 -4.21 -10.01
N PRO A 492 -1.53 -5.09 -11.03
CA PRO A 492 -2.73 -5.58 -11.70
C PRO A 492 -3.76 -6.12 -10.71
N GLN A 493 -5.04 -6.08 -11.08
CA GLN A 493 -6.17 -6.49 -10.23
C GLN A 493 -6.44 -5.60 -9.00
N SER A 494 -5.61 -4.59 -8.75
CA SER A 494 -5.76 -3.61 -7.67
C SER A 494 -5.96 -2.19 -8.18
N HIS A 495 -6.46 -1.31 -7.31
CA HIS A 495 -6.61 0.12 -7.59
C HIS A 495 -5.31 0.92 -7.62
N HIS A 496 -4.18 0.33 -7.21
CA HIS A 496 -2.90 1.04 -7.20
C HIS A 496 -2.38 1.31 -8.61
N VAL A 497 -1.80 2.48 -8.80
CA VAL A 497 -1.14 2.91 -10.02
C VAL A 497 0.12 3.68 -9.65
N GLU A 498 1.20 3.37 -10.34
CA GLU A 498 2.46 4.11 -10.27
C GLU A 498 2.42 5.17 -11.37
N SER A 499 2.71 6.42 -11.03
CA SER A 499 2.74 7.52 -11.98
C SER A 499 4.15 8.02 -12.18
N ILE A 500 4.55 8.19 -13.43
CA ILE A 500 5.76 8.90 -13.83
C ILE A 500 5.34 10.25 -14.41
N LEU A 501 5.87 11.32 -13.82
CA LEU A 501 5.71 12.69 -14.30
C LEU A 501 7.07 13.30 -14.59
N THR A 502 7.19 13.99 -15.72
CA THR A 502 8.44 14.63 -16.14
C THR A 502 8.30 16.15 -16.10
N LEU A 503 9.16 16.81 -15.32
CA LEU A 503 9.34 18.25 -15.26
C LEU A 503 10.59 18.66 -16.03
N THR A 504 10.47 19.65 -16.90
CA THR A 504 11.60 20.20 -17.67
C THR A 504 11.73 21.68 -17.41
N LYS A 505 12.96 22.14 -17.18
CA LYS A 505 13.27 23.56 -16.99
C LYS A 505 13.25 24.27 -18.34
N LEU A 506 12.57 25.41 -18.42
CA LEU A 506 12.24 26.15 -19.65
C LEU A 506 13.39 27.02 -20.15
N ASN A 507 14.29 27.47 -19.27
CA ASN A 507 15.35 28.43 -19.60
C ASN A 507 16.72 27.82 -19.29
N TYR A 508 17.42 27.43 -20.35
CA TYR A 508 18.88 27.32 -20.41
C TYR A 508 19.38 27.88 -21.73
#